data_AF-A0AAV3HQ40-F1
#
_entry.id   AF-A0AAV3HQ40-F1
#
_cell.length_a   1.000
_cell.length_b   1.000
_cell.length_c   1.000
_cell.angle_alpha   90.00
_cell.angle_beta   90.00
_cell.angle_gamma   90.00
#
_symmetry.space_group_name_H-M   'P 1'
#
loop_
_entity.id
_entity.type
_entity.pdbx_description
1 polymer ?
#
loop_
_entity_poly.entity_id
_entity_poly.type
_entity_poly.pdbx_seq_one_letter_code
_entity_poly.pdbx_strand_id
1 'polypeptide(L)' 'MFYREQMVYHSEQFAIFQNFKGRVSTQVDLKTGKLIRTTFIGEPFEPKYQILFGDCPNVSQVLQIWMLSEVPYDN' A
#
# COMPACT_ATOMS: atom_id res chain seq x y z
N MET A 1 -2.70 2.30 -8.94
CA MET A 1 -3.44 1.06 -8.63
C MET A 1 -2.58 0.22 -7.70
N PHE A 2 -3.14 -0.24 -6.58
CA PHE A 2 -2.48 -1.14 -5.62
C PHE A 2 -3.03 -2.55 -5.83
N TYR A 3 -2.20 -3.56 -5.61
CA TYR A 3 -2.58 -4.97 -5.63
C TYR A 3 -2.36 -5.61 -4.27
N ARG A 4 -3.10 -6.67 -3.96
CA ARG A 4 -3.06 -7.33 -2.66
C ARG A 4 -1.66 -7.86 -2.34
N GLU A 5 -0.96 -8.41 -3.33
CA GLU A 5 0.38 -8.99 -3.21
C GLU A 5 1.44 -7.93 -2.84
N GLN A 6 1.11 -6.65 -3.02
CA GLN A 6 1.97 -5.53 -2.65
C GLN A 6 1.78 -5.13 -1.19
N MET A 7 0.70 -5.57 -0.52
CA MET A 7 0.43 -5.25 0.88
C MET A 7 1.35 -6.04 1.79
N VAL A 8 2.26 -5.34 2.46
CA VAL A 8 3.25 -5.95 3.36
C VAL A 8 2.89 -5.76 4.83
N TYR A 9 1.92 -4.89 5.13
CA TYR A 9 1.40 -4.65 6.47
C TYR A 9 -0.05 -4.16 6.41
N HIS A 10 -0.85 -4.57 7.38
CA HIS A 10 -2.23 -4.14 7.57
C HIS A 10 -2.60 -4.11 9.05
N SER A 11 -3.34 -3.08 9.45
CA SER A 11 -3.95 -2.92 10.78
C SER A 11 -5.26 -2.13 10.67
N GLU A 12 -5.91 -1.83 11.78
CA GLU A 12 -7.12 -0.99 11.78
C GLU A 12 -6.88 0.47 11.40
N GLN A 13 -5.63 0.94 11.45
CA GLN A 13 -5.27 2.33 11.20
C GLN A 13 -4.50 2.49 9.90
N PHE A 14 -3.65 1.53 9.52
CA PHE A 14 -2.75 1.68 8.39
C PHE A 14 -2.66 0.42 7.53
N ALA A 15 -2.48 0.63 6.23
CA ALA A 15 -1.97 -0.38 5.31
C ALA A 15 -0.67 0.14 4.67
N ILE A 16 0.30 -0.76 4.45
CA ILE A 16 1.55 -0.44 3.76
C ILE A 16 1.68 -1.31 2.52
N PHE A 17 1.91 -0.67 1.38
CA PHE A 17 2.13 -1.29 0.08
C PHE A 17 3.56 -1.07 -0.41
N GLN A 18 4.19 -2.11 -0.94
CA GLN A 18 5.51 -2.03 -1.55
C GLN A 18 5.51 -2.51 -3.01
N ASN A 19 6.07 -1.67 -3.89
CA ASN A 19 6.23 -1.95 -5.32
C ASN A 19 7.70 -1.87 -5.73
N PHE A 20 8.01 -2.32 -6.94
CA PHE A 20 9.35 -2.19 -7.56
C PHE A 20 10.47 -2.70 -6.63
N LYS A 21 10.30 -3.91 -6.08
CA LYS A 21 11.24 -4.54 -5.13
C LYS A 21 11.52 -3.67 -3.89
N GLY A 22 10.49 -3.01 -3.38
CA GLY A 22 10.57 -2.15 -2.19
C GLY A 22 11.05 -0.72 -2.47
N ARG A 23 11.36 -0.36 -3.73
CA ARG A 23 11.75 1.01 -4.10
C ARG A 23 10.61 2.02 -3.96
N VAL A 24 9.37 1.56 -3.96
CA VAL A 24 8.21 2.42 -3.68
C VAL A 24 7.48 1.85 -2.48
N SER A 25 7.35 2.65 -1.42
CA SER A 25 6.50 2.36 -0.27
C SER A 25 5.33 3.33 -0.25
N THR A 26 4.12 2.84 -0.02
CA THR A 26 2.94 3.68 0.17
C THR A 26 2.24 3.30 1.46
N GLN A 27 2.17 4.24 2.39
CA GLN A 27 1.37 4.11 3.61
C GLN A 27 0.02 4.76 3.36
N VAL A 28 -1.06 4.07 3.73
CA VAL A 28 -2.43 4.57 3.65
C VAL A 28 -3.03 4.56 5.04
N ASP A 29 -3.57 5.69 5.48
CA ASP A 29 -4.42 5.81 6.65
C ASP A 29 -5.83 5.31 6.29
N LEU A 30 -6.29 4.26 6.98
CA LEU A 30 -7.58 3.60 6.69
C LEU A 30 -8.78 4.32 7.29
N LYS A 31 -8.56 5.27 8.19
CA LYS A 31 -9.64 6.12 8.74
C LYS A 31 -9.92 7.30 7.82
N THR A 32 -8.88 7.87 7.23
CA THR A 32 -9.01 9.08 6.40
C THR A 32 -8.91 8.81 4.90
N GLY A 33 -8.38 7.66 4.49
CA GLY A 33 -8.04 7.36 3.10
C GLY A 33 -6.81 8.11 2.59
N LYS A 34 -6.15 8.95 3.41
CA LYS A 34 -4.97 9.69 2.99
C LYS A 34 -3.78 8.77 2.83
N LEU A 35 -2.94 9.05 1.84
CA LEU A 35 -1.72 8.28 1.59
C LEU A 35 -0.48 9.14 1.51
N ILE A 36 0.63 8.54 1.91
CA ILE A 36 1.98 9.03 1.68
C ILE A 36 2.72 7.97 0.88
N ARG A 37 3.20 8.33 -0.31
CA ARG A 37 4.06 7.49 -1.13
C ARG A 37 5.48 8.03 -1.08
N THR A 38 6.42 7.16 -0.75
CA THR A 38 7.85 7.41 -0.83
C THR A 38 8.44 6.55 -1.93
N THR A 39 9.12 7.20 -2.89
CA THR A 39 9.85 6.52 -3.96
C THR A 39 11.34 6.77 -3.79
N PHE A 40 12.11 5.69 -3.78
CA PHE A 40 13.56 5.69 -3.85
C PHE A 40 13.99 5.70 -5.32
N ILE A 41 14.59 6.81 -5.76
CA ILE A 41 15.12 7.00 -7.10
C ILE A 41 16.64 6.92 -7.00
N GLY A 42 17.22 5.76 -7.33
CA GLY A 42 18.66 5.56 -7.23
C GLY A 42 19.13 4.20 -7.77
N GLU A 43 19.60 4.21 -9.02
CA GLU A 43 20.83 3.58 -9.53
C GLU A 43 20.83 3.78 -11.06
N PRO A 44 21.92 4.29 -11.67
CA PRO A 44 23.26 4.50 -11.10
C PRO A 44 23.50 5.87 -10.42
N PHE A 45 22.48 6.71 -10.22
CA PHE A 45 22.64 8.05 -9.65
C PHE A 45 22.28 8.16 -8.17
N GLU A 46 22.81 9.22 -7.53
CA GLU A 46 22.61 9.56 -6.11
C GLU A 46 21.16 9.34 -5.66
N PRO A 47 20.95 8.63 -4.54
CA PRO A 47 19.62 8.28 -4.08
C PRO A 47 18.83 9.54 -3.72
N LYS A 48 17.70 9.75 -4.41
CA LYS A 48 16.73 10.80 -4.10
C LYS A 48 15.44 10.20 -3.60
N TYR A 49 14.86 10.83 -2.59
CA TYR A 49 13.53 10.51 -2.11
C TYR A 49 12.52 11.44 -2.76
N GLN A 50 11.50 10.88 -3.39
CA GLN A 50 10.30 11.61 -3.77
C GLN A 50 9.19 11.23 -2.79
N ILE A 51 8.55 12.22 -2.17
CA ILE A 51 7.39 12.04 -1.30
C ILE A 51 6.18 12.65 -2.00
N LEU A 52 5.13 11.86 -2.17
CA LEU A 52 3.86 12.28 -2.75
C LEU A 52 2.74 12.05 -1.72
N PHE A 53 1.83 13.00 -1.64
CA PHE A 53 0.61 12.90 -0.86
C PHE A 53 -0.57 12.65 -1.80
N GLY A 54 -1.58 11.96 -1.31
CA GLY A 54 -2.82 11.79 -2.07
C GLY A 54 -3.91 11.13 -1.24
N ASP A 55 -4.93 10.66 -1.95
CA ASP A 55 -6.10 10.03 -1.36
C ASP A 55 -6.38 8.69 -2.04
N CYS A 56 -6.82 7.72 -1.25
CA CYS A 56 -7.23 6.39 -1.67
C CYS A 56 -8.70 6.18 -1.25
N PRO A 57 -9.66 6.59 -2.09
CA PRO A 57 -11.07 6.46 -1.75
C PRO A 57 -11.46 4.98 -1.59
N ASN A 58 -12.34 4.70 -0.64
CA ASN A 58 -12.90 3.37 -0.38
C ASN A 58 -11.87 2.29 -0.02
N VAL A 59 -10.66 2.67 0.44
CA VAL A 59 -9.58 1.72 0.74
C VAL A 59 -10.02 0.61 1.70
N SER A 60 -10.73 0.95 2.77
CA SER A 60 -11.16 -0.01 3.79
C SER A 60 -12.14 -1.06 3.23
N GLN A 61 -13.03 -0.66 2.32
CA GLN A 61 -13.96 -1.59 1.65
C GLN A 61 -13.21 -2.55 0.73
N VAL A 62 -12.25 -2.05 -0.04
CA VAL A 62 -11.44 -2.88 -0.94
C VAL A 62 -10.60 -3.88 -0.15
N LEU A 63 -9.97 -3.44 0.94
CA LEU A 63 -9.19 -4.30 1.81
C LEU A 63 -10.03 -5.40 2.46
N GLN A 64 -11.26 -5.10 2.88
CA GLN A 64 -12.18 -6.10 3.42
C GLN A 64 -12.50 -7.18 2.39
N ILE A 65 -12.75 -6.82 1.12
CA ILE A 65 -12.97 -7.79 0.03
C ILE A 65 -11.73 -8.67 -0.16
N TRP A 66 -10.54 -8.10 -0.11
CA TRP A 66 -9.28 -8.83 -0.24
C TRP A 66 -9.02 -9.82 0.90
N MET A 67 -9.44 -9.47 2.13
CA MET A 67 -9.34 -10.37 3.29
C MET A 67 -10.40 -11.48 3.23
N LEU A 68 -11.60 -11.20 2.75
CA LEU A 68 -12.63 -12.22 2.58
C LEU A 68 -12.25 -13.28 1.54
N SER A 69 -11.45 -12.91 0.52
CA SER A 69 -10.91 -13.86 -0.46
C SER A 69 -9.74 -14.70 0.06
N GLU A 70 -9.34 -14.56 1.34
CA GLU A 70 -8.36 -15.44 2.00
C GLU A 70 -8.95 -16.71 2.59
N VAL A 71 -10.26 -16.77 2.80
CA VAL A 71 -10.90 -17.95 3.38
C VAL A 71 -10.87 -19.06 2.33
N PRO A 72 -10.12 -20.17 2.53
CA PRO A 72 -10.30 -21.35 1.69
C PRO A 72 -11.75 -21.77 1.88
N TYR A 73 -12.48 -22.04 0.79
CA TYR A 73 -13.78 -22.69 0.89
C TYR A 73 -13.66 -23.86 1.88
N ASP A 74 -14.48 -23.86 2.93
CA ASP A 74 -14.56 -24.98 3.87
C ASP A 74 -14.77 -26.26 3.05
N ASN A 75 -13.83 -27.21 3.16
CA ASN A 75 -13.94 -28.55 2.58
C ASN A 75 -15.04 -29.36 3.28
#